data_AF-A0A2P4NXS2-F1
#
_entry.id   AF-A0A2P4NXS2-F1
#
_cell.length_a   1.000
_cell.length_b   1.000
_cell.length_c   1.000
_cell.angle_alpha   90.00
_cell.angle_beta   90.00
_cell.angle_gamma   90.00
#
_symmetry.space_group_name_H-M   'P 1'
#
loop_
_entity.id
_entity.type
_entity.pdbx_description
1 polymer ?
#
loop_
_entity_poly.entity_id
_entity_poly.type
_entity_poly.pdbx_seq_one_letter_code
_entity_poly.pdbx_strand_id
1 'polypeptide(L)'
;MFTMQYSSVTHKLIFIIFICFLFIHMAQSYYTGISGDNIVSCLGIFHIYVTDCHGKVIRNKGWITCTEKSMFDWYQAPSLYCVHVYPQTHPKRNRYFIIQDSDSCFRLEGDEESWNYERVDDVSFCQKD
;
A
#
# COMPACT_ATOMS: atom_id res chain seq x y z
N MET A 1 -19.20 -23.24 48.36
CA MET A 1 -17.89 -23.09 47.71
C MET A 1 -18.02 -23.67 46.30
N PHE A 2 -18.32 -22.83 45.31
CA PHE A 2 -18.49 -23.29 43.93
C PHE A 2 -17.12 -23.37 43.27
N THR A 3 -16.58 -24.58 43.14
CA THR A 3 -15.43 -24.82 42.28
C THR A 3 -15.91 -24.76 40.84
N MET A 4 -15.64 -23.66 40.13
CA MET A 4 -15.82 -23.59 38.68
C MET A 4 -14.92 -24.65 38.03
N GLN A 5 -15.55 -25.72 37.52
CA GLN A 5 -14.85 -26.77 36.82
C GLN A 5 -14.56 -26.29 35.40
N TYR A 6 -13.39 -25.69 35.20
CA TYR A 6 -12.94 -25.25 33.88
C TYR A 6 -12.60 -26.49 33.05
N SER A 7 -13.43 -26.80 32.06
CA SER A 7 -13.21 -27.92 31.15
C SER A 7 -11.95 -27.72 30.29
N SER A 8 -11.23 -28.80 29.97
CA SER A 8 -10.13 -28.77 28.99
C SER A 8 -10.55 -28.16 27.64
N VAL A 9 -11.84 -28.28 27.32
CA VAL A 9 -12.45 -27.75 26.09
C VAL A 9 -12.54 -26.22 26.10
N THR A 10 -12.90 -25.61 27.24
CA THR A 10 -12.97 -24.14 27.35
C THR A 10 -11.59 -23.48 27.24
N HIS A 11 -10.53 -24.12 27.77
CA HIS A 11 -9.16 -23.62 27.62
C HIS A 11 -8.66 -23.67 26.16
N LYS A 12 -8.93 -24.78 25.45
CA LYS A 12 -8.57 -24.92 24.02
C LYS A 12 -9.33 -23.92 23.15
N LEU A 13 -10.61 -23.68 23.44
CA LEU A 13 -11.42 -22.68 22.72
C LEU A 13 -10.89 -21.26 22.92
N ILE A 14 -10.55 -20.86 24.16
CA ILE A 14 -9.98 -19.54 24.44
C ILE A 14 -8.64 -19.34 23.72
N PHE A 15 -7.79 -20.38 23.69
CA PHE A 15 -6.51 -20.34 22.99
C PHE A 15 -6.69 -20.17 21.47
N ILE A 16 -7.66 -20.87 20.87
CA ILE A 16 -8.00 -20.72 19.44
C ILE A 16 -8.52 -19.31 19.16
N ILE A 17 -9.44 -18.80 19.98
CA ILE A 17 -10.00 -17.45 19.83
C ILE A 17 -8.91 -16.38 19.95
N PHE A 18 -7.99 -16.53 20.90
CA PHE A 18 -6.86 -15.61 21.09
C PHE A 18 -5.90 -15.61 19.90
N ILE A 19 -5.60 -16.80 19.35
CA ILE A 19 -4.78 -16.92 18.14
C ILE A 19 -5.48 -16.28 16.93
N CYS A 20 -6.78 -16.51 16.75
CA CYS A 20 -7.56 -15.83 15.71
C CYS A 20 -7.54 -14.31 15.89
N PHE A 21 -7.70 -13.80 17.12
CA PHE A 21 -7.63 -12.37 17.41
C PHE A 21 -6.26 -11.76 17.09
N LEU A 22 -5.17 -12.46 17.43
CA LEU A 22 -3.81 -12.03 17.07
C LEU A 22 -3.63 -11.98 15.56
N PHE A 23 -4.10 -12.98 14.82
CA PHE A 23 -4.01 -12.95 13.36
C PHE A 23 -4.90 -11.88 12.73
N ILE A 24 -6.09 -11.62 13.26
CA ILE A 24 -7.00 -10.59 12.75
C ILE A 24 -6.44 -9.18 13.02
N HIS A 25 -5.90 -8.93 14.22
CA HIS A 25 -5.31 -7.62 14.54
C HIS A 25 -3.94 -7.39 13.91
N MET A 26 -3.14 -8.44 13.68
CA MET A 26 -1.90 -8.34 12.89
C MET A 26 -2.17 -8.27 11.38
N ALA A 27 -3.34 -8.70 10.93
CA ALA A 27 -3.76 -8.67 9.53
C ALA A 27 -4.63 -7.45 9.19
N GLN A 28 -4.47 -6.34 9.92
CA GLN A 28 -5.03 -5.08 9.45
C GLN A 28 -4.20 -4.63 8.24
N SER A 29 -4.68 -5.06 7.06
CA SER A 29 -4.05 -4.83 5.78
C SER A 29 -4.81 -3.78 5.01
N TYR A 30 -4.10 -2.76 4.55
CA TYR A 30 -4.64 -1.72 3.70
C TYR A 30 -4.30 -1.98 2.24
N TYR A 31 -5.07 -1.37 1.34
CA TYR A 31 -4.76 -1.29 -0.07
C TYR A 31 -3.93 -0.04 -0.38
N THR A 32 -2.87 -0.20 -1.18
CA THR A 32 -2.13 0.89 -1.81
C THR A 32 -2.11 0.67 -3.31
N GLY A 33 -2.54 1.68 -4.06
CA GLY A 33 -2.53 1.66 -5.52
C GLY A 33 -1.80 2.84 -6.12
N ILE A 34 -1.15 2.65 -7.27
CA ILE A 34 -0.73 3.76 -8.16
C ILE A 34 -1.24 3.48 -9.56
N SER A 35 -1.88 4.49 -10.15
CA SER A 35 -2.51 4.45 -11.45
C SER A 35 -2.01 5.58 -12.33
N GLY A 36 -1.71 5.26 -13.59
CA GLY A 36 -1.56 6.25 -14.64
C GLY A 36 -2.92 6.59 -15.23
N ASP A 37 -3.15 7.87 -15.53
CA ASP A 37 -4.35 8.26 -16.27
C ASP A 37 -4.23 7.82 -17.74
N ASN A 38 -5.06 6.85 -18.13
CA ASN A 38 -5.10 6.21 -19.46
C ASN A 38 -5.44 7.19 -20.61
N ILE A 39 -5.78 8.45 -20.31
CA ILE A 39 -6.36 9.40 -21.26
C ILE A 39 -5.32 10.48 -21.66
N VAL A 40 -4.10 10.07 -22.04
CA VAL A 40 -3.08 10.94 -22.70
C VAL A 40 -2.13 11.69 -21.76
N SER A 41 -2.39 11.75 -20.46
CA SER A 41 -1.65 12.64 -19.55
C SER A 41 -0.38 12.02 -18.97
N CYS A 42 -0.20 10.69 -18.90
CA CYS A 42 1.01 10.09 -18.35
C CYS A 42 1.92 9.45 -19.41
N LEU A 43 3.19 9.89 -19.49
CA LEU A 43 4.18 9.41 -20.46
C LEU A 43 5.59 9.40 -19.84
N GLY A 44 6.16 8.22 -19.59
CA GLY A 44 7.53 8.15 -19.07
C GLY A 44 7.81 6.88 -18.29
N ILE A 45 9.03 6.77 -17.76
CA ILE A 45 9.48 5.64 -16.95
C ILE A 45 9.71 6.11 -15.52
N PHE A 46 9.00 5.52 -14.57
CA PHE A 46 9.05 5.90 -13.16
C PHE A 46 9.45 4.71 -12.30
N HIS A 47 10.27 4.98 -11.29
CA HIS A 47 10.60 3.99 -10.27
C HIS A 47 9.61 4.12 -9.12
N ILE A 48 8.94 3.02 -8.78
CA ILE A 48 7.98 2.95 -7.69
C ILE A 48 8.52 2.02 -6.61
N TYR A 49 8.58 2.50 -5.37
CA TYR A 49 8.96 1.69 -4.23
C TYR A 49 8.32 2.22 -2.94
N VAL A 50 8.31 1.37 -1.93
CA VAL A 50 7.71 1.66 -0.63
C VAL A 50 8.74 1.43 0.47
N THR A 51 8.80 2.36 1.42
CA THR A 51 9.62 2.25 2.62
C THR A 51 8.75 2.19 3.88
N ASP A 52 9.36 1.80 4.99
CA ASP A 52 8.78 1.90 6.33
C ASP A 52 8.78 3.35 6.90
N CYS A 53 8.91 4.36 6.03
CA CYS A 53 9.16 5.77 6.37
C CYS A 53 10.47 6.07 7.12
N HIS A 54 11.27 5.06 7.45
CA HIS A 54 12.58 5.20 8.09
C HIS A 54 13.73 4.83 7.15
N GLY A 55 13.44 4.65 5.86
CA GLY A 55 14.41 4.39 4.81
C GLY A 55 14.63 2.91 4.48
N LYS A 56 14.00 1.97 5.21
CA LYS A 56 14.05 0.55 4.83
C LYS A 56 13.02 0.30 3.74
N VAL A 57 13.47 -0.18 2.60
CA VAL A 57 12.58 -0.61 1.51
C VAL A 57 11.85 -1.89 1.93
N ILE A 58 10.52 -1.85 1.94
CA ILE A 58 9.65 -2.98 2.29
C ILE A 58 8.95 -3.58 1.06
N ARG A 59 8.87 -2.80 -0.03
CA ARG A 59 8.38 -3.28 -1.32
C ARG A 59 9.03 -2.46 -2.43
N ASN A 60 9.50 -3.11 -3.48
CA ASN A 60 10.06 -2.43 -4.65
C ASN A 60 9.37 -2.94 -5.89
N LYS A 61 8.63 -2.07 -6.57
CA LYS A 61 8.01 -2.41 -7.86
C LYS A 61 9.01 -2.26 -9.00
N GLY A 62 9.98 -1.37 -8.84
CA GLY A 62 11.00 -1.08 -9.84
C GLY A 62 10.53 -0.04 -10.85
N TRP A 63 11.14 -0.09 -12.03
CA TRP A 63 10.84 0.79 -13.15
C TRP A 63 9.59 0.34 -13.89
N ILE A 64 8.64 1.26 -14.09
CA ILE A 64 7.43 1.04 -14.86
C ILE A 64 7.18 2.21 -15.82
N THR A 65 6.67 1.86 -16.99
CA THR A 65 6.12 2.83 -17.94
C THR A 65 4.77 3.35 -17.44
N CYS A 66 4.63 4.66 -17.34
CA CYS A 66 3.38 5.30 -16.94
C CYS A 66 2.35 5.34 -18.07
N THR A 67 1.87 4.16 -18.47
CA THR A 67 0.83 4.00 -19.49
C THR A 67 -0.26 3.04 -19.03
N GLU A 68 -0.11 2.44 -17.85
CA GLU A 68 -1.04 1.44 -17.32
C GLU A 68 -1.98 2.08 -16.29
N LYS A 69 -3.28 1.78 -16.38
CA LYS A 69 -4.29 2.14 -15.36
C LYS A 69 -3.94 1.61 -13.96
N SER A 70 -3.18 0.53 -13.85
CA SER A 70 -2.79 0.01 -12.53
C SER A 70 -1.33 -0.44 -12.61
N MET A 71 -0.47 0.49 -12.22
CA MET A 71 0.98 0.35 -12.22
C MET A 71 1.48 -0.36 -10.97
N PHE A 72 0.79 -0.16 -9.85
CA PHE A 72 1.13 -0.73 -8.57
C PHE A 72 -0.15 -1.08 -7.81
N ASP A 73 -0.23 -2.31 -7.33
CA ASP A 73 -1.27 -2.78 -6.42
C ASP A 73 -0.62 -3.48 -5.23
N TRP A 74 -1.10 -3.15 -4.04
CA TRP A 74 -0.66 -3.79 -2.81
C TRP A 74 -1.79 -3.89 -1.79
N TYR A 75 -2.38 -5.08 -1.69
CA TYR A 75 -3.51 -5.39 -0.79
C TYR A 75 -3.10 -5.68 0.67
N GLN A 76 -1.80 -5.60 0.98
CA GLN A 76 -1.23 -6.01 2.27
C GLN A 76 -0.32 -4.92 2.84
N ALA A 77 -0.73 -3.66 2.67
CA ALA A 77 0.03 -2.54 3.20
C ALA A 77 -0.11 -2.47 4.73
N PRO A 78 0.98 -2.20 5.47
CA PRO A 78 0.95 -2.07 6.92
C PRO A 78 0.29 -0.75 7.33
N SER A 79 0.11 -0.55 8.64
CA SER A 79 -0.40 0.70 9.21
C SER A 79 0.39 1.95 8.82
N LEU A 80 1.72 1.90 8.75
CA LEU A 80 2.56 3.06 8.45
C LEU A 80 3.59 2.72 7.37
N TYR A 81 3.58 3.48 6.27
CA TYR A 81 4.51 3.31 5.16
C TYR A 81 4.59 4.58 4.31
N CYS A 82 5.65 4.66 3.51
CA CYS A 82 5.93 5.77 2.62
C CYS A 82 6.03 5.28 1.18
N VAL A 83 5.17 5.78 0.31
CA VAL A 83 5.14 5.41 -1.12
C VAL A 83 5.93 6.44 -1.90
N HIS A 84 6.96 5.99 -2.61
CA HIS A 84 7.91 6.84 -3.33
C HIS A 84 7.80 6.63 -4.84
N VAL A 85 7.92 7.75 -5.56
CA VAL A 85 7.93 7.78 -7.03
C VAL A 85 8.98 8.78 -7.51
N TYR A 86 9.74 8.42 -8.54
CA TYR A 86 10.63 9.34 -9.25
C TYR A 86 10.82 8.95 -10.72
N PRO A 87 11.06 9.90 -11.64
CA PRO A 87 11.31 9.62 -13.04
C PRO A 87 12.74 9.11 -13.29
N GLN A 88 12.95 8.35 -14.36
CA GLN A 88 14.25 7.78 -14.73
C GLN A 88 15.28 8.86 -15.06
N THR A 89 14.86 9.91 -15.76
CA THR A 89 15.75 11.02 -16.14
C THR A 89 16.21 11.87 -14.96
N HIS A 90 15.41 11.93 -13.88
CA HIS A 90 15.68 12.77 -12.71
C HIS A 90 15.45 12.06 -11.36
N PRO A 91 16.29 11.09 -10.97
CA PRO A 91 16.10 10.33 -9.72
C PRO A 91 16.10 11.18 -8.44
N LYS A 92 16.78 12.35 -8.47
CA LYS A 92 16.81 13.30 -7.35
C LYS A 92 15.46 13.97 -7.08
N ARG A 93 14.50 13.93 -8.03
CA ARG A 93 13.17 14.53 -7.89
C ARG A 93 12.18 13.62 -7.16
N ASN A 94 12.64 12.69 -6.32
CA ASN A 94 11.80 11.74 -5.59
C ASN A 94 10.72 12.44 -4.75
N ARG A 95 9.45 12.05 -4.95
CA ARG A 95 8.30 12.51 -4.17
C ARG A 95 7.70 11.32 -3.43
N TYR A 96 7.10 11.60 -2.28
CA TYR A 96 6.48 10.55 -1.48
C TYR A 96 5.31 11.05 -0.65
N PHE A 97 4.44 10.10 -0.29
CA PHE A 97 3.37 10.31 0.68
C PHE A 97 3.54 9.35 1.86
N ILE A 98 3.33 9.87 3.06
CA ILE A 98 3.20 9.08 4.28
C ILE A 98 1.74 8.63 4.37
N ILE A 99 1.53 7.32 4.52
CA ILE A 99 0.21 6.75 4.71
C ILE A 99 0.13 6.10 6.07
N GLN A 100 -0.96 6.42 6.76
CA GLN A 100 -1.23 5.93 8.10
C GLN A 100 -2.66 5.38 8.19
N ASP A 101 -2.79 4.11 8.56
CA ASP A 101 -4.03 3.43 8.93
C ASP A 101 -5.18 3.60 7.91
N SER A 102 -4.86 3.66 6.61
CA SER A 102 -5.84 3.91 5.55
C SER A 102 -5.46 3.27 4.22
N ASP A 103 -6.48 2.95 3.42
CA ASP A 103 -6.31 2.69 2.00
C ASP A 103 -5.82 3.96 1.27
N SER A 104 -5.05 3.77 0.21
CA SER A 104 -4.53 4.86 -0.59
C SER A 104 -4.51 4.52 -2.07
N CYS A 105 -4.83 5.52 -2.88
CA CYS A 105 -4.67 5.48 -4.32
C CYS A 105 -3.96 6.76 -4.74
N PHE A 106 -3.00 6.62 -5.65
CA PHE A 106 -2.27 7.75 -6.19
C PHE A 106 -2.39 7.79 -7.69
N ARG A 107 -2.55 9.01 -8.19
CA ARG A 107 -2.53 9.30 -9.60
C ARG A 107 -1.17 9.82 -9.99
N LEU A 108 -0.62 9.24 -11.05
CA LEU A 108 0.60 9.69 -11.70
C LEU A 108 0.23 10.22 -13.09
N GLU A 109 0.60 11.46 -13.35
CA GLU A 109 0.34 12.18 -14.60
C GLU A 109 1.60 12.94 -15.03
N GLY A 110 1.60 13.41 -16.26
CA GLY A 110 2.67 14.15 -16.92
C GLY A 110 3.79 13.24 -17.44
N ASP A 111 4.93 13.86 -17.70
CA ASP A 111 6.12 13.18 -18.19
C ASP A 111 7.31 13.28 -17.23
N GLU A 112 8.43 12.67 -17.59
CA GLU A 112 9.63 12.66 -16.75
C GLU A 112 10.18 14.07 -16.42
N GLU A 113 9.78 15.10 -17.16
CA GLU A 113 10.13 16.51 -16.92
C GLU A 113 9.09 17.25 -16.07
N SER A 114 7.80 16.99 -16.33
CA SER A 114 6.66 17.79 -15.89
C SER A 114 5.53 16.96 -15.24
N TRP A 115 5.91 15.95 -14.44
CA TRP A 115 4.96 15.06 -13.77
C TRP A 115 4.28 15.62 -12.52
N ASN A 116 3.05 15.14 -12.31
CA ASN A 116 2.27 15.29 -11.09
C ASN A 116 2.11 13.93 -10.40
N TYR A 117 2.12 13.95 -9.07
CA TYR A 117 1.90 12.76 -8.25
C TYR A 117 1.10 13.16 -7.02
N GLU A 118 -0.15 12.73 -7.00
CA GLU A 118 -1.13 13.15 -6.03
C GLU A 118 -1.94 11.98 -5.48
N ARG A 119 -2.43 12.13 -4.26
CA ARG A 119 -3.38 11.19 -3.67
C ARG A 119 -4.78 11.50 -4.20
N VAL A 120 -5.52 10.45 -4.53
CA VAL A 120 -6.93 10.53 -4.93
C VAL A 120 -7.77 9.83 -3.87
N ASP A 121 -8.93 10.39 -3.55
CA ASP A 121 -9.84 9.84 -2.53
C ASP A 121 -10.56 8.57 -3.00
N ASP A 122 -10.83 8.47 -4.30
CA ASP A 122 -11.47 7.31 -4.91
C ASP A 122 -10.45 6.19 -5.16
N VAL A 123 -10.45 5.20 -4.29
CA VAL A 123 -9.55 4.03 -4.37
C VAL A 123 -9.82 3.17 -5.61
N SER A 124 -11.05 3.20 -6.15
CA SER A 124 -11.40 2.43 -7.36
C SER A 124 -10.62 2.89 -8.59
N PHE A 125 -10.08 4.12 -8.58
CA PHE A 125 -9.22 4.64 -9.64
C PHE A 125 -7.96 3.80 -9.86
N CYS A 126 -7.44 3.17 -8.80
CA CYS A 126 -6.24 2.34 -8.87
C CYS A 126 -6.52 0.84 -9.02
N GLN A 127 -7.75 0.40 -8.73
CA GLN A 127 -8.10 -1.01 -8.80
C GLN A 127 -8.34 -1.41 -10.26
N LYS A 128 -7.85 -2.60 -10.63
CA LYS A 128 -8.19 -3.20 -11.93
C LYS A 128 -9.65 -3.62 -11.89
N ASP A 129 -10.41 -3.21 -12.91
CA ASP A 129 -11.79 -3.66 -13.12
C ASP A 129 -11.87 -5.19 -13.29
#